data_AF-A0A093XF81-F1
#
_entry.id   AF-A0A093XF81-F1
#
_cell.length_a   1.000
_cell.length_b   1.000
_cell.length_c   1.000
_cell.angle_alpha   90.00
_cell.angle_beta   90.00
_cell.angle_gamma   90.00
#
_symmetry.space_group_name_H-M   'P 1'
#
loop_
_entity.id
_entity.type
_entity.pdbx_description
1 polymer ?
#
loop_
_entity_poly.entity_id
_entity_poly.type
_entity_poly.pdbx_seq_one_letter_code
_entity_poly.pdbx_strand_id
1 'polypeptide(L)'
;MRKQNKLIPGIGHKVKSRNNPDLRVELVKEFVKKRFPSCKMLDYALAVESVTTSKKDNLILNVDGAVAVCFVDLMRNCGAFSAEEAEDYLKMGVLNGLFVLGRSIGLIAHYLDQKRLRTGLYRHPWDDITYLLPTLQSGAPGSEGRVEVQM
;
A
#
# COMPACT_ATOMS: atom_id res chain seq x y z
N MET A 1 -4.56 12.00 -14.65
CA MET A 1 -5.03 10.66 -14.21
C MET A 1 -6.28 10.17 -14.94
N ARG A 2 -7.45 10.82 -14.82
CA ARG A 2 -8.71 10.33 -15.47
C ARG A 2 -8.61 10.09 -16.98
N LYS A 3 -8.05 11.03 -17.75
CA LYS A 3 -7.86 10.87 -19.21
C LYS A 3 -6.96 9.68 -19.58
N GLN A 4 -6.07 9.26 -18.68
CA GLN A 4 -5.17 8.12 -18.87
C GLN A 4 -5.75 6.81 -18.27
N ASN A 5 -6.99 6.84 -17.77
CA ASN A 5 -7.62 5.72 -17.07
C ASN A 5 -6.79 5.15 -15.90
N LYS A 6 -6.03 6.00 -15.20
CA LYS A 6 -5.25 5.63 -14.02
C LYS A 6 -5.90 6.15 -12.74
N LEU A 7 -5.96 5.31 -11.72
CA LEU A 7 -6.31 5.71 -10.36
C LEU A 7 -5.20 6.57 -9.76
N ILE A 8 -5.55 7.45 -8.81
CA ILE A 8 -4.57 8.27 -8.09
C ILE A 8 -4.01 7.43 -6.94
N PRO A 9 -2.70 7.13 -6.90
CA PRO A 9 -2.10 6.42 -5.77
C PRO A 9 -2.28 7.22 -4.48
N GLY A 10 -2.54 6.54 -3.37
CA GLY A 10 -2.77 7.18 -2.08
C GLY A 10 -4.18 7.76 -1.87
N ILE A 11 -5.08 7.64 -2.86
CA ILE A 11 -6.48 8.05 -2.74
C ILE A 11 -7.40 6.82 -2.72
N GLY A 12 -8.31 6.80 -1.74
CA GLY A 12 -9.33 5.78 -1.61
C GLY A 12 -9.17 4.92 -0.37
N HIS A 13 -10.32 4.56 0.21
CA HIS A 13 -10.40 3.64 1.34
C HIS A 13 -11.62 2.72 1.18
N LYS A 14 -11.51 1.47 1.67
CA LYS A 14 -12.62 0.49 1.61
C LYS A 14 -13.81 0.86 2.50
N VAL A 15 -13.55 1.22 3.76
CA VAL A 15 -14.56 1.51 4.80
C VAL A 15 -14.65 3.00 5.20
N LYS A 16 -13.51 3.64 5.48
CA LYS A 16 -13.41 5.05 5.90
C LYS A 16 -13.82 6.03 4.81
N SER A 17 -14.25 7.21 5.24
CA SER A 17 -14.79 8.27 4.39
C SER A 17 -14.56 9.64 5.04
N ARG A 18 -14.98 10.71 4.35
CA ARG A 18 -14.90 12.08 4.89
C ARG A 18 -15.61 12.25 6.25
N ASN A 19 -16.73 11.55 6.46
CA ASN A 19 -17.50 11.61 7.71
C ASN A 19 -17.05 10.58 8.76
N ASN A 20 -16.23 9.61 8.37
CA ASN A 20 -15.64 8.59 9.23
C ASN A 20 -14.14 8.47 8.89
N PRO A 21 -13.32 9.42 9.37
CA PRO A 21 -11.93 9.52 8.96
C PRO A 21 -11.06 8.35 9.47
N ASP A 22 -9.97 8.09 8.75
CA ASP A 22 -8.90 7.19 9.21
C ASP A 22 -8.04 7.94 10.23
N LEU A 23 -8.12 7.55 11.51
CA LEU A 23 -7.39 8.20 12.60
C LEU A 23 -5.87 8.17 12.41
N ARG A 24 -5.32 7.20 11.67
CA ARG A 24 -3.88 7.16 11.36
C ARG A 24 -3.47 8.33 10.48
N VAL A 25 -4.33 8.71 9.53
CA VAL A 25 -4.12 9.85 8.64
C VAL A 25 -4.22 11.15 9.42
N GLU A 26 -5.20 11.26 10.32
CA GLU A 26 -5.35 12.46 11.17
C GLU A 26 -4.14 12.67 12.09
N LEU A 27 -3.62 11.62 12.73
CA LEU A 27 -2.39 11.72 13.55
C LEU A 27 -1.19 12.24 12.75
N VAL A 28 -1.01 11.75 11.52
CA VAL A 28 0.07 12.22 10.63
C VAL A 28 -0.14 13.69 10.25
N LYS A 29 -1.36 14.06 9.86
CA LYS A 29 -1.71 15.44 9.48
C LYS A 29 -1.48 16.43 10.61
N GLU A 30 -1.96 16.11 11.82
CA GLU A 30 -1.81 16.95 13.00
C GLU A 30 -0.35 17.16 13.36
N PHE A 31 0.45 16.09 13.35
CA PHE A 31 1.88 16.18 13.65
C PHE A 31 2.60 17.07 12.64
N VAL A 32 2.38 16.85 11.35
CA VAL A 32 3.05 17.58 10.27
C VAL A 32 2.66 19.05 10.30
N LYS A 33 1.36 19.38 10.39
CA LYS A 33 0.89 20.77 10.46
C LYS A 33 1.43 21.53 11.68
N LYS A 34 1.68 20.84 12.80
CA LYS A 34 2.20 21.45 14.02
C LYS A 34 3.72 21.63 14.02
N ARG A 35 4.46 20.77 13.32
CA ARG A 35 5.92 20.64 13.49
C ARG A 35 6.73 21.00 12.26
N PHE A 36 6.17 20.86 11.06
CA PHE A 36 6.94 21.07 9.84
C PHE A 36 6.99 22.56 9.49
N PRO A 37 8.14 23.05 9.00
CA PRO A 37 8.25 24.44 8.54
C PRO A 37 7.42 24.71 7.28
N SER A 38 7.18 23.69 6.46
CA SER A 38 6.40 23.75 5.23
C SER A 38 5.75 22.39 4.98
N CYS A 39 4.49 22.39 4.53
CA CYS A 39 3.71 21.19 4.21
C CYS A 39 2.96 21.32 2.87
N LYS A 40 3.61 21.97 1.89
CA LYS A 40 3.01 22.29 0.58
C LYS A 40 2.53 21.06 -0.19
N MET A 41 3.26 19.93 -0.11
CA MET A 41 2.84 18.70 -0.77
C MET A 41 1.61 18.10 -0.08
N LEU A 42 1.54 18.14 1.25
CA LEU A 42 0.35 17.75 1.99
C LEU A 42 -0.85 18.64 1.62
N ASP A 43 -0.68 19.96 1.55
CA ASP A 43 -1.75 20.88 1.17
C ASP A 43 -2.28 20.59 -0.25
N TYR A 44 -1.37 20.34 -1.19
CA TYR A 44 -1.74 19.92 -2.54
C TYR A 44 -2.52 18.59 -2.52
N ALA A 45 -2.08 17.61 -1.73
CA ALA A 45 -2.78 16.33 -1.60
C ALA A 45 -4.18 16.47 -0.99
N LEU A 46 -4.37 17.35 0.00
CA LEU A 46 -5.68 17.65 0.58
C LEU A 46 -6.60 18.39 -0.40
N ALA A 47 -6.04 19.25 -1.26
CA ALA A 47 -6.81 19.86 -2.35
C ALA A 47 -7.27 18.80 -3.37
N VAL A 48 -6.42 17.84 -3.70
CA VAL A 48 -6.79 16.69 -4.55
C VAL A 48 -7.86 15.83 -3.88
N GLU A 49 -7.74 15.56 -2.58
CA GLU A 49 -8.74 14.84 -1.78
C GLU A 49 -10.11 15.52 -1.84
N SER A 50 -10.17 16.86 -1.73
CA SER A 50 -11.42 17.61 -1.84
C SER A 50 -12.12 17.37 -3.18
N VAL A 51 -11.35 17.34 -4.28
CA VAL A 51 -11.87 17.07 -5.63
C VAL A 51 -12.26 15.60 -5.84
N THR A 52 -11.58 14.65 -5.17
CA THR A 52 -11.91 13.23 -5.31
C THR A 52 -13.10 12.83 -4.44
N THR A 53 -13.18 13.35 -3.22
CA THR A 53 -14.30 13.12 -2.30
C THR A 53 -15.60 13.73 -2.83
N SER A 54 -15.56 14.82 -3.61
CA SER A 54 -16.74 15.36 -4.29
C SER A 54 -17.36 14.39 -5.31
N LYS A 55 -16.64 13.34 -5.72
CA LYS A 55 -17.15 12.29 -6.61
C LYS A 55 -17.65 11.07 -5.85
N LYS A 56 -16.98 10.72 -4.76
CA LYS A 56 -17.37 9.61 -3.88
C LYS A 56 -16.69 9.78 -2.52
N ASP A 57 -17.48 9.70 -1.45
CA ASP A 57 -17.06 10.04 -0.08
C ASP A 57 -15.89 9.22 0.48
N ASN A 58 -15.65 8.01 -0.06
CA ASN A 58 -14.56 7.14 0.36
C ASN A 58 -13.25 7.36 -0.41
N LEU A 59 -13.22 8.31 -1.36
CA LEU A 59 -12.00 8.71 -2.08
C LEU A 59 -11.19 9.75 -1.29
N ILE A 60 -10.95 9.43 -0.02
CA ILE A 60 -10.13 10.19 0.93
C ILE A 60 -8.63 9.90 0.73
N LEU A 61 -7.76 10.78 1.23
CA LEU A 61 -6.33 10.53 1.35
C LEU A 61 -6.10 9.41 2.37
N ASN A 62 -5.46 8.33 1.94
CA ASN A 62 -5.16 7.20 2.82
C ASN A 62 -3.81 7.37 3.53
N VAL A 63 -3.49 6.45 4.45
CA VAL A 63 -2.27 6.54 5.26
C VAL A 63 -1.00 6.45 4.42
N ASP A 64 -0.98 5.62 3.38
CA ASP A 64 0.16 5.48 2.47
C ASP A 64 0.42 6.79 1.71
N GLY A 65 -0.64 7.40 1.18
CA GLY A 65 -0.58 8.70 0.50
C GLY A 65 -0.13 9.83 1.44
N ALA A 66 -0.72 9.90 2.64
CA ALA A 66 -0.39 10.89 3.65
C ALA A 66 1.08 10.80 4.08
N VAL A 67 1.57 9.60 4.40
CA VAL A 67 2.98 9.40 4.77
C VAL A 67 3.91 9.77 3.61
N ALA A 68 3.58 9.38 2.37
CA ALA A 68 4.42 9.69 1.22
C ALA A 68 4.57 11.19 0.97
N VAL A 69 3.46 11.94 0.92
CA VAL A 69 3.53 13.39 0.65
C VAL A 69 4.18 14.16 1.80
N CYS A 70 3.93 13.74 3.04
CA CYS A 70 4.58 14.31 4.22
C CYS A 70 6.08 14.00 4.24
N PHE A 71 6.51 12.82 3.82
CA PHE A 71 7.92 12.48 3.73
C PHE A 71 8.64 13.30 2.66
N VAL A 72 7.98 13.56 1.53
CA VAL A 72 8.50 14.49 0.51
C VAL A 72 8.64 15.91 1.08
N ASP A 73 7.64 16.39 1.83
CA ASP A 73 7.74 17.69 2.51
C ASP A 73 8.88 17.71 3.53
N LEU A 74 9.12 16.61 4.27
CA LEU A 74 10.23 16.50 5.20
C LEU A 74 11.57 16.65 4.47
N MET A 75 11.82 15.81 3.45
CA MET A 75 13.09 15.78 2.74
C MET A 75 13.40 17.11 2.06
N ARG A 76 12.38 17.79 1.51
CA ARG A 76 12.57 19.05 0.79
C ARG A 76 12.68 20.28 1.68
N ASN A 77 12.10 20.25 2.88
CA ASN A 77 11.93 21.46 3.69
C ASN A 77 12.57 21.38 5.09
N CYS A 78 13.20 20.26 5.49
CA CYS A 78 13.85 20.17 6.81
C CYS A 78 15.14 20.98 6.92
N GLY A 79 15.69 21.48 5.79
CA GLY A 79 16.94 22.25 5.75
C GLY A 79 18.22 21.42 5.81
N ALA A 80 18.11 20.08 5.90
CA ALA A 80 19.26 19.18 5.96
C ALA A 80 19.72 18.64 4.61
N PHE A 81 18.89 18.78 3.56
CA PHE A 81 19.17 18.26 2.22
C PHE A 81 19.02 19.37 1.17
N SER A 82 19.89 19.34 0.17
CA SER A 82 19.65 20.03 -1.09
C SER A 82 18.49 19.38 -1.87
N ALA A 83 17.97 20.10 -2.87
CA ALA A 83 16.89 19.58 -3.72
C ALA A 83 17.31 18.33 -4.50
N GLU A 84 18.58 18.27 -4.91
CA GLU A 84 19.15 17.14 -5.66
C GLU A 84 19.28 15.90 -4.76
N GLU A 85 19.86 16.04 -3.57
CA GLU A 85 19.97 14.95 -2.60
C GLU A 85 18.61 14.40 -2.20
N ALA A 86 17.63 15.28 -1.93
CA ALA A 86 16.29 14.86 -1.58
C ALA A 86 15.66 14.00 -2.69
N GLU A 87 15.85 14.39 -3.96
CA GLU A 87 15.33 13.65 -5.11
C GLU A 87 16.04 12.30 -5.30
N ASP A 88 17.35 12.23 -5.07
CA ASP A 88 18.11 10.99 -5.16
C ASP A 88 17.68 9.97 -4.10
N TYR A 89 17.48 10.40 -2.85
CA TYR A 89 16.92 9.52 -1.80
C TYR A 89 15.53 8.99 -2.15
N LEU A 90 14.67 9.84 -2.72
CA LEU A 90 13.33 9.44 -3.14
C LEU A 90 13.37 8.42 -4.29
N LYS A 91 14.23 8.63 -5.30
CA LYS A 91 14.44 7.70 -6.42
C LYS A 91 15.03 6.36 -5.99
N MET A 92 15.92 6.37 -5.00
CA MET A 92 16.49 5.16 -4.40
C MET A 92 15.42 4.31 -3.69
N GLY A 93 14.24 4.87 -3.40
CA GLY A 93 13.14 4.15 -2.77
C GLY A 93 13.23 4.13 -1.25
N VAL A 94 13.75 5.19 -0.62
CA VAL A 94 13.82 5.31 0.85
C VAL A 94 12.46 5.09 1.53
N LEU A 95 11.37 5.50 0.89
CA LEU A 95 9.99 5.27 1.37
C LEU A 95 9.63 3.78 1.46
N ASN A 96 10.13 2.96 0.52
CA ASN A 96 9.94 1.50 0.60
C ASN A 96 10.69 0.95 1.81
N GLY A 97 11.91 1.43 2.07
CA GLY A 97 12.69 1.07 3.26
C GLY A 97 11.98 1.40 4.56
N LEU A 98 11.39 2.60 4.66
CA LEU A 98 10.58 3.00 5.81
C LEU A 98 9.41 2.04 6.06
N PHE A 99 8.69 1.66 4.99
CA PHE A 99 7.57 0.72 5.10
C PHE A 99 8.03 -0.68 5.53
N VAL A 100 9.11 -1.20 4.93
CA VAL A 100 9.67 -2.51 5.26
C VAL A 100 10.10 -2.55 6.73
N LEU A 101 10.83 -1.54 7.20
CA LEU A 101 11.25 -1.44 8.59
C LEU A 101 10.05 -1.44 9.56
N GLY A 102 9.07 -0.56 9.33
CA GLY A 102 7.88 -0.48 10.18
C GLY A 102 7.05 -1.78 10.18
N ARG A 103 6.86 -2.40 9.02
CA ARG A 103 6.08 -3.64 8.90
C ARG A 103 6.80 -4.84 9.51
N SER A 104 8.13 -4.83 9.54
CA SER A 104 8.93 -5.92 10.12
C SER A 104 8.64 -6.12 11.61
N ILE A 105 8.34 -5.05 12.35
CA ILE A 105 7.90 -5.13 13.75
C ILE A 105 6.65 -6.02 13.87
N GLY A 106 5.64 -5.78 13.02
CA GLY A 106 4.40 -6.57 13.00
C GLY A 106 4.63 -8.01 12.53
N LEU A 107 5.49 -8.23 11.54
CA LEU A 107 5.83 -9.58 11.06
C LEU A 107 6.50 -10.42 12.16
N ILE A 108 7.45 -9.84 12.89
CA ILE A 108 8.10 -10.49 14.03
C ILE A 108 7.07 -10.79 15.13
N ALA A 109 6.20 -9.83 15.45
CA ALA A 109 5.16 -10.00 16.46
C ALA A 109 4.19 -11.14 16.08
N HIS A 110 3.74 -11.21 14.83
CA HIS A 110 2.88 -12.30 14.36
C HIS A 110 3.58 -13.66 14.44
N TYR A 111 4.86 -13.75 14.08
CA TYR A 111 5.63 -14.99 14.25
C TYR A 111 5.66 -15.46 15.71
N LEU A 112 6.00 -14.55 16.63
CA LEU A 112 6.03 -14.85 18.07
C LEU A 112 4.65 -15.23 18.59
N ASP A 113 3.60 -14.58 18.11
CA ASP A 113 2.22 -14.89 18.49
C ASP A 113 1.80 -16.30 18.07
N GLN A 114 2.13 -16.73 16.85
CA GLN A 114 1.86 -18.11 16.41
C GLN A 114 2.64 -19.14 17.23
N LYS A 115 3.89 -18.84 17.64
CA LYS A 115 4.66 -19.68 18.55
C LYS A 115 4.02 -19.76 19.94
N ARG A 116 3.56 -18.62 20.47
CA ARG A 116 2.87 -18.53 21.77
C ARG A 116 1.57 -19.33 21.77
N LEU A 117 0.79 -19.25 20.69
CA LEU A 117 -0.48 -19.96 20.51
C LEU A 117 -0.31 -21.45 20.16
N ARG A 118 0.93 -21.88 19.84
CA ARG A 118 1.25 -23.24 19.38
C ARG A 118 0.42 -23.65 18.16
N THR A 119 0.21 -22.73 17.23
CA THR A 119 -0.58 -22.99 16.02
C THR A 119 0.03 -24.13 15.21
N GLY A 120 -0.81 -25.07 14.78
CA GLY A 120 -0.42 -26.19 13.93
C GLY A 120 -0.09 -25.78 12.49
N LEU A 121 0.27 -26.77 11.66
CA LEU A 121 0.57 -26.54 10.25
C LEU A 121 -0.68 -26.10 9.48
N TYR A 122 -0.57 -25.02 8.72
CA TYR A 122 -1.64 -24.55 7.85
C TYR A 122 -1.64 -25.31 6.51
N ARG A 123 -2.82 -25.76 6.08
CA ARG A 123 -3.09 -26.27 4.73
C ARG A 123 -4.32 -25.54 4.18
N HIS A 124 -4.21 -25.00 2.98
CA HIS A 124 -5.29 -24.23 2.37
C HIS A 124 -6.47 -25.15 1.99
N PRO A 125 -7.72 -24.77 2.26
CA PRO A 125 -8.91 -25.52 1.86
C PRO A 125 -9.02 -25.64 0.33
N TRP A 126 -9.43 -26.81 -0.16
CA TRP A 126 -9.52 -27.05 -1.61
C TRP A 126 -10.74 -26.39 -2.27
N ASP A 127 -11.80 -26.16 -1.51
CA ASP A 127 -13.01 -25.46 -1.94
C ASP A 127 -12.77 -23.96 -2.19
N ASP A 128 -11.70 -23.39 -1.65
CA ASP A 128 -11.23 -22.03 -1.94
C ASP A 128 -10.23 -21.97 -3.12
N ILE A 129 -10.00 -23.10 -3.82
CA ILE A 129 -9.13 -23.19 -4.99
C ILE A 129 -9.94 -23.57 -6.22
N THR A 130 -9.94 -22.69 -7.22
CA THR A 130 -10.47 -23.02 -8.55
C THR A 130 -9.38 -23.71 -9.39
N TYR A 131 -9.53 -25.01 -9.61
CA TYR A 131 -8.64 -25.80 -10.46
C TYR A 131 -9.04 -25.69 -11.93
N LEU A 132 -8.29 -24.90 -12.70
CA LEU A 132 -8.41 -24.83 -14.16
C LEU A 132 -7.33 -25.70 -14.81
N LEU A 133 -7.59 -27.00 -14.84
CA LEU A 133 -6.67 -27.95 -15.49
C LEU A 133 -6.86 -27.90 -17.01
N PRO A 134 -5.77 -27.92 -17.80
CA PRO A 134 -5.89 -28.11 -19.25
C PRO A 134 -6.54 -29.47 -19.53
N THR A 135 -7.36 -29.55 -20.58
CA THR A 135 -7.93 -30.82 -21.02
C THR A 135 -6.81 -31.77 -21.43
N LEU A 136 -6.69 -32.89 -20.71
CA LEU A 136 -5.88 -34.02 -21.15
C LEU A 136 -6.37 -34.44 -22.55
N GLN A 137 -5.45 -34.61 -23.49
CA GLN A 137 -5.79 -35.20 -24.80
C GLN A 137 -6.44 -36.57 -24.56
N SER A 138 -7.64 -36.77 -25.09
CA SER A 138 -8.33 -38.06 -25.06
C SER A 138 -7.52 -39.08 -25.87
N GLY A 139 -6.89 -40.03 -25.18
CA GLY A 139 -6.11 -41.12 -25.75
C GLY A 139 -6.22 -42.39 -24.91
N ALA A 140 -5.73 -43.53 -25.42
CA ALA A 140 -5.77 -44.80 -24.71
C ALA A 140 -5.05 -44.71 -23.34
N PRO A 141 -5.47 -45.47 -22.31
CA PRO A 141 -4.81 -45.49 -21.00
C PRO A 141 -3.30 -45.75 -21.17
N GLY A 142 -2.47 -44.81 -20.70
CA GLY A 142 -1.00 -44.85 -20.85
C GLY A 142 -0.41 -44.01 -22.00
N SER A 143 -1.26 -43.35 -22.80
CA SER A 143 -0.84 -42.35 -23.82
C SER A 143 -1.18 -40.90 -23.44
N GLU A 144 -1.74 -40.68 -22.25
CA GLU A 144 -1.97 -39.35 -21.69
C GLU A 144 -0.62 -38.69 -21.45
N GLY A 145 -0.22 -37.78 -22.36
CA GLY A 145 0.99 -36.98 -22.21
C GLY A 145 1.03 -36.30 -20.84
N ARG A 146 2.22 -36.19 -20.24
CA ARG A 146 2.39 -35.44 -18.99
C ARG A 146 1.75 -34.05 -19.16
N VAL A 147 0.96 -33.64 -18.18
CA VAL A 147 0.46 -32.26 -18.11
C VAL A 147 1.66 -31.36 -17.88
N GLU A 148 2.20 -30.80 -18.96
CA GLU A 148 3.16 -29.72 -18.88
C GLU A 148 2.39 -28.44 -18.56
N VAL A 149 2.55 -27.97 -17.32
CA VAL A 149 2.12 -26.63 -16.94
C VAL A 149 3.14 -25.68 -17.55
N GLN A 150 2.78 -25.00 -18.65
CA GLN A 150 3.58 -23.90 -19.15
C GLN A 150 3.68 -22.83 -18.04
N MET A 151 4.89 -22.61 -17.54
CA MET A 151 5.22 -21.47 -16.67
C MET A 151 5.29 -20.18 -17.47
#